data_AF-A0A6B3GQF6-F1
#
_entry.id   AF-A0A6B3GQF6-F1
#
_cell.length_a   1.000
_cell.length_b   1.000
_cell.length_c   1.000
_cell.angle_alpha   90.00
_cell.angle_beta   90.00
_cell.angle_gamma   90.00
#
_symmetry.space_group_name_H-M   'P 1'
#
loop_
_entity.id
_entity.type
_entity.pdbx_description
1 polymer ?
#
loop_
_entity_poly.entity_id
_entity_poly.type
_entity_poly.pdbx_seq_one_letter_code
_entity_poly.pdbx_strand_id
1 'polypeptide(L)'
;KISYFGYSYGTYLGAVYAQLFPARAERFVLDSAVDPKRAWRGMIQWWAEGAEPAFDRWTEWAAARSKTYGLGDTPKKVDRTFWDLVARADKDPIEVDGQPTSGDDIRQGMRALSFTPESASEAVVELKKAAAGKPASAKKLARITEDGGTPAPEWAGKAAVAAETPADNGTASFWAVVCGDNSAAWSRDPETYRRDAIEDKGRYPLFGDFASSIKPCAFWGKSAEPATVVKNKVGSLVVQNEWDSQTPLPSGQALHA
;
A
#
# COMPACT_ATOMS: atom_id res chain seq x y z
N LYS A 1 -25.85 20.28 5.93
CA LYS A 1 -25.48 18.88 5.64
C LYS A 1 -24.29 18.91 4.69
N ILE A 2 -23.58 17.81 4.51
CA ILE A 2 -22.45 17.71 3.57
C ILE A 2 -22.68 16.59 2.57
N SER A 3 -22.14 16.78 1.37
CA SER A 3 -21.84 15.69 0.45
C SER A 3 -20.34 15.38 0.57
N TYR A 4 -19.99 14.10 0.57
CA TYR A 4 -18.64 13.62 0.88
C TYR A 4 -18.23 12.53 -0.11
N PHE A 5 -17.02 12.66 -0.65
CA PHE A 5 -16.33 11.60 -1.38
C PHE A 5 -15.10 11.20 -0.56
N GLY A 6 -15.05 9.95 -0.13
CA GLY A 6 -13.94 9.37 0.59
C GLY A 6 -13.25 8.33 -0.27
N TYR A 7 -11.93 8.42 -0.40
CA TYR A 7 -11.11 7.41 -1.06
C TYR A 7 -10.16 6.77 -0.05
N SER A 8 -10.03 5.45 -0.08
CA SER A 8 -9.12 4.70 0.81
C SER A 8 -9.38 5.03 2.29
N TYR A 9 -8.39 5.52 3.05
CA TYR A 9 -8.59 6.00 4.43
C TYR A 9 -9.75 7.00 4.59
N GLY A 10 -10.03 7.82 3.57
CA GLY A 10 -11.18 8.71 3.57
C GLY A 10 -12.53 7.99 3.73
N THR A 11 -12.62 6.71 3.38
CA THR A 11 -13.83 5.91 3.60
C THR A 11 -14.09 5.65 5.08
N TYR A 12 -13.05 5.36 5.87
CA TYR A 12 -13.13 5.23 7.32
C TYR A 12 -13.50 6.57 7.95
N LEU A 13 -12.86 7.67 7.53
CA LEU A 13 -13.20 9.03 8.00
C LEU A 13 -14.67 9.38 7.71
N GLY A 14 -15.15 9.08 6.50
CA GLY A 14 -16.55 9.26 6.11
C GLY A 14 -17.52 8.44 6.96
N ALA A 15 -17.16 7.19 7.27
CA ALA A 15 -17.96 6.31 8.11
C ALA A 15 -18.04 6.81 9.58
N VAL A 16 -16.92 7.28 10.12
CA VAL A 16 -16.86 7.93 11.45
C VAL A 16 -17.69 9.20 11.46
N TYR A 17 -17.58 10.05 10.44
CA TYR A 17 -18.39 11.27 10.34
C TYR A 17 -19.89 10.96 10.31
N ALA A 18 -20.32 9.97 9.51
CA ALA A 18 -21.71 9.55 9.42
C ALA A 18 -22.23 8.98 10.76
N GLN A 19 -21.35 8.34 11.54
CA GLN A 19 -21.67 7.86 12.88
C GLN A 19 -21.88 9.00 13.88
N LEU A 20 -21.01 10.01 13.87
CA LEU A 20 -21.04 11.12 14.83
C LEU A 20 -22.09 12.18 14.46
N PHE A 21 -22.32 12.41 13.17
CA PHE A 21 -23.18 13.48 12.66
C PHE A 21 -24.20 12.98 11.62
N PRO A 22 -25.03 11.98 11.95
CA PRO A 22 -25.92 11.34 10.96
C PRO A 22 -26.92 12.32 10.33
N ALA A 23 -27.41 13.31 11.07
CA ALA A 23 -28.32 14.34 10.56
C ALA A 23 -27.64 15.37 9.64
N ARG A 24 -26.30 15.37 9.56
CA ARG A 24 -25.49 16.24 8.71
C ARG A 24 -24.98 15.54 7.45
N ALA A 25 -25.13 14.24 7.32
CA ALA A 25 -24.77 13.51 6.10
C ALA A 25 -25.88 13.61 5.03
N GLU A 26 -25.52 13.90 3.78
CA GLU A 26 -26.46 13.98 2.66
C GLU A 26 -26.15 12.95 1.56
N ARG A 27 -25.01 13.08 0.87
CA ARG A 27 -24.57 12.14 -0.18
C ARG A 27 -23.15 11.69 0.10
N PHE A 28 -22.96 10.41 0.38
CA PHE A 28 -21.65 9.86 0.71
C PHE A 28 -21.29 8.80 -0.33
N VAL A 29 -20.13 8.95 -0.96
CA VAL A 29 -19.53 7.95 -1.85
C VAL A 29 -18.20 7.55 -1.23
N LEU A 30 -18.03 6.25 -0.98
CA LEU A 30 -16.88 5.68 -0.28
C LEU A 30 -16.21 4.67 -1.22
N ASP A 31 -15.11 5.07 -1.85
CA ASP A 31 -14.38 4.30 -2.84
C ASP A 31 -13.10 3.68 -2.24
N SER A 32 -12.83 2.41 -2.51
CA SER A 32 -11.75 1.64 -1.87
C SER A 32 -11.93 1.60 -0.34
N ALA A 33 -12.92 0.83 0.09
CA ALA A 33 -13.48 0.93 1.43
C ALA A 33 -12.67 0.21 2.52
N VAL A 34 -12.50 0.89 3.65
CA VAL A 34 -11.83 0.37 4.86
C VAL A 34 -12.86 -0.19 5.84
N ASP A 35 -12.69 -1.45 6.24
CA ASP A 35 -13.42 -2.06 7.35
C ASP A 35 -13.08 -1.31 8.66
N PRO A 36 -14.05 -0.62 9.29
CA PRO A 36 -13.81 0.13 10.53
C PRO A 36 -13.30 -0.75 11.68
N LYS A 37 -13.60 -2.04 11.70
CA LYS A 37 -13.15 -2.98 12.75
C LYS A 37 -11.69 -3.38 12.59
N ARG A 38 -11.14 -3.27 11.38
CA ARG A 38 -9.77 -3.64 11.04
C ARG A 38 -8.90 -2.45 10.66
N ALA A 39 -9.40 -1.22 10.85
CA ALA A 39 -8.68 0.01 10.54
C ALA A 39 -7.24 -0.05 11.07
N TRP A 40 -6.30 0.26 10.19
CA TRP A 40 -4.87 0.27 10.43
C TRP A 40 -4.21 -1.11 10.52
N ARG A 41 -3.95 -1.68 11.71
CA ARG A 41 -3.13 -2.89 11.81
C ARG A 41 -3.70 -4.07 11.01
N GLY A 42 -5.02 -4.28 11.07
CA GLY A 42 -5.68 -5.33 10.32
C GLY A 42 -5.71 -5.07 8.80
N MET A 43 -5.85 -3.81 8.40
CA MET A 43 -5.80 -3.36 7.01
C MET A 43 -4.39 -3.49 6.42
N ILE A 44 -3.35 -3.14 7.17
CA ILE A 44 -1.95 -3.27 6.75
C ILE A 44 -1.60 -4.74 6.52
N GLN A 45 -2.09 -5.65 7.37
CA GLN A 45 -1.95 -7.09 7.13
C GLN A 45 -2.63 -7.55 5.84
N TRP A 46 -3.79 -6.98 5.50
CA TRP A 46 -4.43 -7.28 4.22
C TRP A 46 -3.62 -6.84 3.01
N TRP A 47 -2.70 -5.87 3.15
CA TRP A 47 -1.80 -5.52 2.04
C TRP A 47 -0.92 -6.68 1.63
N ALA A 48 -0.49 -7.53 2.57
CA ALA A 48 0.30 -8.72 2.23
C ALA A 48 -0.54 -9.76 1.47
N GLU A 49 -1.71 -10.07 2.00
CA GLU A 49 -2.64 -11.03 1.37
C GLU A 49 -3.09 -10.55 -0.02
N GLY A 50 -3.39 -9.26 -0.18
CA GLY A 50 -3.84 -8.67 -1.44
C GLY A 50 -2.74 -8.49 -2.48
N ALA A 51 -1.47 -8.36 -2.05
CA ALA A 51 -0.34 -8.17 -2.97
C ALA A 51 -0.02 -9.43 -3.78
N GLU A 52 -0.16 -10.63 -3.22
CA GLU A 52 0.13 -11.90 -3.92
C GLU A 52 -0.70 -12.07 -5.21
N PRO A 53 -2.05 -12.03 -5.18
CA PRO A 53 -2.84 -12.16 -6.41
C PRO A 53 -2.69 -10.93 -7.33
N ALA A 54 -2.35 -9.75 -6.80
CA ALA A 54 -2.05 -8.58 -7.63
C ALA A 54 -0.76 -8.79 -8.43
N PHE A 55 0.26 -9.35 -7.80
CA PHE A 55 1.50 -9.75 -8.44
C PHE A 55 1.28 -10.83 -9.50
N ASP A 56 0.52 -11.88 -9.20
CA ASP A 56 0.17 -12.92 -10.17
C ASP A 56 -0.46 -12.33 -11.44
N ARG A 57 -1.46 -11.46 -11.28
CA ARG A 57 -2.11 -10.77 -12.41
C ARG A 57 -1.14 -9.87 -13.19
N TRP A 58 -0.20 -9.21 -12.50
CA TRP A 58 0.85 -8.47 -13.18
C TRP A 58 1.74 -9.39 -14.03
N THR A 59 2.13 -10.55 -13.51
CA THR A 59 2.95 -11.51 -14.28
C THR A 59 2.24 -11.99 -15.54
N GLU A 60 0.93 -12.24 -15.47
CA GLU A 60 0.08 -12.57 -16.64
C GLU A 60 0.04 -11.42 -17.65
N TRP A 61 -0.20 -10.21 -17.17
CA TRP A 61 -0.28 -9.02 -18.01
C TRP A 61 1.03 -8.73 -18.76
N ALA A 62 2.17 -8.87 -18.06
CA ALA A 62 3.50 -8.66 -18.60
C ALA A 62 3.90 -9.77 -19.58
N ALA A 63 3.57 -11.03 -19.27
CA ALA A 63 3.84 -12.18 -20.13
C ALA A 63 3.13 -12.08 -21.49
N ALA A 64 1.87 -11.65 -21.48
CA ALA A 64 1.09 -11.39 -22.70
C ALA A 64 1.73 -10.29 -23.58
N ARG A 65 2.62 -9.47 -23.01
CA ARG A 65 3.36 -8.37 -23.67
C ARG A 65 4.86 -8.62 -23.71
N SER A 66 5.26 -9.89 -23.73
CA SER A 66 6.67 -10.31 -23.72
C SER A 66 7.52 -9.72 -24.85
N LYS A 67 6.93 -9.46 -26.03
CA LYS A 67 7.62 -8.79 -27.14
C LYS A 67 8.01 -7.34 -26.82
N THR A 68 7.27 -6.67 -25.94
CA THR A 68 7.53 -5.29 -25.53
C THR A 68 8.49 -5.23 -24.35
N TYR A 69 8.25 -6.05 -23.32
CA TYR A 69 8.99 -5.92 -22.05
C TYR A 69 10.13 -6.93 -21.87
N GLY A 70 10.12 -8.08 -22.56
CA GLY A 70 11.21 -9.06 -22.47
C GLY A 70 11.47 -9.62 -21.05
N LEU A 71 10.42 -9.62 -20.20
CA LEU A 71 10.47 -10.17 -18.83
C LEU A 71 10.16 -11.67 -18.79
N GLY A 72 9.70 -12.25 -19.89
CA GLY A 72 9.25 -13.64 -19.97
C GLY A 72 7.98 -13.75 -20.81
N ASP A 73 7.79 -14.87 -21.51
CA ASP A 73 6.62 -15.14 -22.36
C ASP A 73 5.52 -15.96 -21.66
N THR A 74 5.71 -16.27 -20.38
CA THR A 74 4.74 -16.94 -19.51
C THR A 74 4.77 -16.28 -18.13
N PRO A 75 3.66 -16.31 -17.37
CA PRO A 75 3.60 -15.72 -16.03
C PRO A 75 4.76 -16.19 -15.15
N LYS A 76 5.02 -17.50 -15.15
CA LYS A 76 6.13 -18.13 -14.40
C LYS A 76 7.54 -17.65 -14.79
N LYS A 77 7.76 -17.22 -16.05
CA LYS A 77 9.05 -16.64 -16.44
C LYS A 77 9.19 -15.18 -16.00
N VAL A 78 8.07 -14.44 -15.95
CA VAL A 78 8.05 -13.08 -15.41
C VAL A 78 8.28 -13.10 -13.90
N ASP A 79 7.54 -13.95 -13.18
CA ASP A 79 7.75 -14.25 -11.76
C ASP A 79 9.22 -14.56 -11.46
N ARG A 80 9.81 -15.52 -12.18
CA ARG A 80 11.23 -15.86 -12.02
C ARG A 80 12.14 -14.67 -12.28
N THR A 81 11.90 -13.89 -13.33
CA THR A 81 12.72 -12.71 -13.62
C THR A 81 12.68 -11.71 -12.47
N PHE A 82 11.52 -11.49 -11.87
CA PHE A 82 11.39 -10.62 -10.70
C PHE A 82 12.17 -11.17 -9.49
N TRP A 83 11.95 -12.44 -9.12
CA TRP A 83 12.61 -13.03 -7.96
C TRP A 83 14.12 -13.21 -8.14
N ASP A 84 14.61 -13.44 -9.37
CA ASP A 84 16.04 -13.45 -9.66
C ASP A 84 16.68 -12.06 -9.42
N LEU A 85 15.95 -10.98 -9.70
CA LEU A 85 16.41 -9.61 -9.42
C LEU A 85 16.43 -9.33 -7.91
N VAL A 86 15.39 -9.75 -7.18
CA VAL A 86 15.33 -9.67 -5.71
C VAL A 86 16.52 -10.43 -5.10
N ALA A 87 16.72 -11.70 -5.47
CA ALA A 87 17.79 -12.55 -4.95
C ALA A 87 19.20 -12.07 -5.34
N ARG A 88 19.35 -11.40 -6.49
CA ARG A 88 20.59 -10.70 -6.82
C ARG A 88 20.81 -9.55 -5.85
N ALA A 89 19.81 -8.70 -5.66
CA ALA A 89 19.91 -7.47 -4.89
C ALA A 89 20.18 -7.74 -3.40
N ASP A 90 19.68 -8.86 -2.88
CA ASP A 90 20.01 -9.35 -1.53
C ASP A 90 21.49 -9.69 -1.35
N LYS A 91 22.16 -10.15 -2.42
CA LYS A 91 23.59 -10.54 -2.38
C LYS A 91 24.51 -9.36 -2.63
N ASP A 92 24.14 -8.52 -3.58
CA ASP A 92 24.90 -7.33 -3.93
C ASP A 92 23.89 -6.29 -4.48
N PRO A 93 23.66 -5.18 -3.75
CA PRO A 93 22.61 -4.23 -4.08
C PRO A 93 22.68 -3.69 -5.51
N ILE A 94 21.52 -3.40 -6.10
CA ILE A 94 21.44 -2.74 -7.41
C ILE A 94 21.47 -1.24 -7.18
N GLU A 95 22.35 -0.51 -7.88
CA GLU A 95 22.35 0.95 -7.80
C GLU A 95 21.13 1.54 -8.51
N VAL A 96 20.36 2.35 -7.78
CA VAL A 96 19.23 3.13 -8.30
C VAL A 96 19.42 4.56 -7.81
N ASP A 97 19.64 5.50 -8.74
CA ASP A 97 19.81 6.92 -8.43
C ASP A 97 20.90 7.20 -7.37
N GLY A 98 22.04 6.49 -7.47
CA GLY A 98 23.13 6.58 -6.51
C GLY A 98 22.86 5.93 -5.14
N GLN A 99 21.72 5.27 -4.95
CA GLN A 99 21.38 4.55 -3.73
C GLN A 99 21.43 3.03 -3.93
N PRO A 100 21.99 2.27 -2.97
CA PRO A 100 21.93 0.82 -3.00
C PRO A 100 20.50 0.35 -2.76
N THR A 101 19.95 -0.42 -3.69
CA THR A 101 18.61 -1.03 -3.61
C THR A 101 18.74 -2.52 -3.34
N SER A 102 18.18 -2.97 -2.21
CA SER A 102 18.13 -4.35 -1.75
C SER A 102 16.94 -5.13 -2.34
N GLY A 103 16.87 -6.44 -2.10
CA GLY A 103 15.70 -7.23 -2.47
C GLY A 103 14.45 -6.80 -1.71
N ASP A 104 14.59 -6.37 -0.45
CA ASP A 104 13.49 -5.84 0.35
C ASP A 104 12.91 -4.54 -0.24
N ASP A 105 13.76 -3.64 -0.74
CA ASP A 105 13.33 -2.41 -1.42
C ASP A 105 12.54 -2.74 -2.71
N ILE A 106 13.02 -3.72 -3.49
CA ILE A 106 12.35 -4.17 -4.72
C ILE A 106 10.96 -4.76 -4.40
N ARG A 107 10.87 -5.60 -3.37
CA ARG A 107 9.60 -6.18 -2.91
C ARG A 107 8.64 -5.09 -2.42
N GLN A 108 9.14 -4.14 -1.63
CA GLN A 108 8.35 -3.02 -1.11
C GLN A 108 7.79 -2.16 -2.27
N GLY A 109 8.61 -1.83 -3.26
CA GLY A 109 8.20 -1.09 -4.44
C GLY A 109 7.12 -1.79 -5.28
N MET A 110 7.19 -3.13 -5.38
CA MET A 110 6.23 -3.91 -6.16
C MET A 110 4.78 -3.76 -5.66
N ARG A 111 4.58 -3.53 -4.35
CA ARG A 111 3.24 -3.26 -3.80
C ARG A 111 2.58 -2.05 -4.47
N ALA A 112 3.31 -0.96 -4.64
CA ALA A 112 2.77 0.26 -5.27
C ALA A 112 2.73 0.13 -6.80
N LEU A 113 3.71 -0.55 -7.39
CA LEU A 113 3.76 -0.72 -8.85
C LEU A 113 2.61 -1.56 -9.40
N SER A 114 2.09 -2.51 -8.62
CA SER A 114 1.00 -3.40 -9.02
C SER A 114 -0.31 -2.68 -9.39
N PHE A 115 -0.53 -1.42 -8.96
CA PHE A 115 -1.68 -0.63 -9.42
C PHE A 115 -1.64 -0.31 -10.92
N THR A 116 -0.44 -0.26 -11.50
CA THR A 116 -0.24 0.13 -12.90
C THR A 116 0.69 -0.87 -13.58
N PRO A 117 0.15 -1.98 -14.13
CA PRO A 117 0.95 -3.07 -14.71
C PRO A 117 1.97 -2.63 -15.76
N GLU A 118 1.64 -1.58 -16.52
CA GLU A 118 2.58 -0.93 -17.44
C GLU A 118 3.79 -0.34 -16.71
N SER A 119 3.57 0.55 -15.75
CA SER A 119 4.64 1.15 -14.93
C SER A 119 5.47 0.10 -14.21
N ALA A 120 4.83 -0.94 -13.67
CA ALA A 120 5.52 -2.06 -13.03
C ALA A 120 6.45 -2.77 -14.01
N SER A 121 5.95 -3.10 -15.20
CA SER A 121 6.74 -3.77 -16.23
C SER A 121 7.90 -2.89 -16.71
N GLU A 122 7.66 -1.60 -16.91
CA GLU A 122 8.72 -0.65 -17.25
C GLU A 122 9.79 -0.56 -16.15
N ALA A 123 9.40 -0.44 -14.88
CA ALA A 123 10.32 -0.37 -13.75
C ALA A 123 11.18 -1.63 -13.63
N VAL A 124 10.58 -2.82 -13.74
CA VAL A 124 11.32 -4.10 -13.69
C VAL A 124 12.26 -4.27 -14.89
N VAL A 125 11.89 -3.75 -16.08
CA VAL A 125 12.80 -3.72 -17.24
C VAL A 125 14.01 -2.84 -16.96
N GLU A 126 13.82 -1.65 -16.39
CA GLU A 126 14.94 -0.77 -16.05
C GLU A 126 15.78 -1.37 -14.91
N LEU A 127 15.16 -2.03 -13.93
CA LEU A 127 15.87 -2.74 -12.85
C LEU A 127 16.77 -3.85 -13.41
N LYS A 128 16.26 -4.61 -14.39
CA LYS A 128 17.04 -5.63 -15.11
C LYS A 128 18.21 -5.04 -15.89
N LYS A 129 18.08 -3.84 -16.46
CA LYS A 129 19.20 -3.13 -17.11
C LYS A 129 20.25 -2.70 -16.08
N ALA A 130 19.81 -2.08 -14.99
CA ALA A 130 20.69 -1.63 -13.91
C ALA A 130 21.47 -2.80 -13.29
N ALA A 131 20.79 -3.92 -12.99
CA ALA A 131 21.42 -5.15 -12.50
C ALA A 131 22.50 -5.71 -13.45
N ALA A 132 22.38 -5.45 -14.75
CA ALA A 132 23.35 -5.86 -15.77
C ALA A 132 24.43 -4.80 -16.07
N GLY A 133 24.50 -3.71 -15.30
CA GLY A 133 25.43 -2.60 -15.53
C GLY A 133 25.15 -1.79 -16.80
N LYS A 134 23.92 -1.86 -17.33
CA LYS A 134 23.50 -1.13 -18.53
C LYS A 134 22.84 0.19 -18.15
N PRO A 135 22.88 1.22 -19.01
CA PRO A 135 22.15 2.45 -18.79
C PRO A 135 20.66 2.19 -18.55
N ALA A 136 20.14 2.72 -17.45
CA ALA A 136 18.76 2.57 -17.02
C ALA A 136 18.15 3.94 -16.67
N SER A 137 16.84 4.07 -16.83
CA SER A 137 16.13 5.32 -16.53
C SER A 137 15.93 5.49 -15.02
N ALA A 138 16.66 6.42 -14.40
CA ALA A 138 16.51 6.78 -13.00
C ALA A 138 15.05 7.13 -12.63
N LYS A 139 14.36 7.90 -13.49
CA LYS A 139 12.95 8.25 -13.29
C LYS A 139 12.01 7.05 -13.17
N LYS A 140 12.23 6.00 -13.97
CA LYS A 140 11.39 4.79 -13.93
C LYS A 140 11.77 3.89 -12.76
N LEU A 141 13.06 3.84 -12.41
CA LEU A 141 13.57 3.10 -11.26
C LEU A 141 13.15 3.72 -9.93
N ALA A 142 13.06 5.04 -9.84
CA ALA A 142 12.60 5.74 -8.64
C ALA A 142 11.23 5.23 -8.15
N ARG A 143 10.38 4.71 -9.06
CA ARG A 143 9.09 4.11 -8.71
C ARG A 143 9.20 2.81 -7.89
N ILE A 144 10.37 2.17 -7.88
CA ILE A 144 10.66 0.99 -7.05
C ILE A 144 11.01 1.43 -5.63
N THR A 145 11.71 2.56 -5.49
CA THR A 145 12.20 3.08 -4.21
C THR A 145 11.30 4.15 -3.60
N GLU A 146 10.30 4.64 -4.34
CA GLU A 146 9.27 5.54 -3.82
C GLU A 146 8.42 4.80 -2.80
N ASP A 147 8.29 5.41 -1.61
CA ASP A 147 7.66 4.85 -0.41
C ASP A 147 6.13 4.68 -0.52
N GLY A 148 5.61 4.11 -1.62
CA GLY A 148 4.20 3.75 -1.83
C GLY A 148 3.18 4.87 -1.59
N GLY A 149 3.63 6.11 -1.40
CA GLY A 149 2.82 7.29 -1.28
C GLY A 149 2.23 7.52 -2.65
N THR A 150 0.91 7.38 -2.77
CA THR A 150 0.21 7.84 -3.96
C THR A 150 0.64 9.28 -4.21
N PRO A 151 1.16 9.61 -5.42
CA PRO A 151 1.36 11.00 -5.79
C PRO A 151 0.07 11.76 -5.50
N ALA A 152 0.18 12.96 -4.93
CA ALA A 152 -0.98 13.79 -4.72
C ALA A 152 -1.75 13.91 -6.05
N PRO A 153 -3.06 13.63 -6.08
CA PRO A 153 -3.80 13.65 -7.33
C PRO A 153 -3.75 15.05 -7.94
N GLU A 154 -3.75 15.14 -9.27
CA GLU A 154 -3.56 16.40 -10.02
C GLU A 154 -4.51 17.54 -9.57
N TRP A 155 -5.72 17.19 -9.09
CA TRP A 155 -6.71 18.15 -8.60
C TRP A 155 -6.39 18.75 -7.23
N ALA A 156 -5.48 18.14 -6.45
CA ALA A 156 -5.04 18.70 -5.16
C ALA A 156 -4.38 20.08 -5.32
N GLY A 157 -4.02 20.43 -6.57
CA GLY A 157 -3.42 21.69 -6.93
C GLY A 157 -2.02 21.82 -6.33
N LYS A 158 -1.25 22.77 -6.85
CA LYS A 158 -0.11 23.31 -6.11
C LYS A 158 -0.67 24.20 -5.00
N ALA A 159 -1.31 23.61 -3.99
CA ALA A 159 -1.54 24.34 -2.75
C ALA A 159 -0.15 24.75 -2.26
N ALA A 160 0.14 26.06 -2.34
CA ALA A 160 1.41 26.62 -1.95
C ALA A 160 1.65 26.26 -0.49
N VAL A 161 2.47 25.23 -0.24
CA VAL A 161 2.89 24.92 1.11
C VAL A 161 3.89 26.00 1.47
N ALA A 162 3.40 26.97 2.25
CA ALA A 162 4.23 27.96 2.89
C ALA A 162 5.21 27.22 3.83
N ALA A 163 6.50 27.56 3.73
CA ALA A 163 7.68 26.89 4.29
C ALA A 163 8.10 25.59 3.57
N GLU A 164 9.43 25.39 3.47
CA GLU A 164 10.01 24.11 3.04
C GLU A 164 9.45 23.01 3.93
N THR A 165 8.53 22.22 3.39
CA THR A 165 7.97 21.07 4.08
C THR A 165 9.08 20.03 4.23
N PRO A 166 9.39 19.56 5.44
CA PRO A 166 10.37 18.51 5.63
C PRO A 166 10.07 17.30 4.72
N ALA A 167 11.12 16.69 4.16
CA ALA A 167 10.99 15.59 3.21
C ALA A 167 10.24 14.38 3.81
N ASP A 168 10.28 14.23 5.13
CA ASP A 168 9.63 13.16 5.89
C ASP A 168 8.21 13.50 6.37
N ASN A 169 7.68 14.70 6.10
CA ASN A 169 6.38 15.13 6.62
C ASN A 169 5.23 14.19 6.23
N GLY A 170 5.27 13.61 5.02
CA GLY A 170 4.28 12.62 4.58
C GLY A 170 4.29 11.37 5.46
N THR A 171 5.48 10.81 5.71
CA THR A 171 5.70 9.64 6.57
C THR A 171 5.34 9.94 8.03
N ALA A 172 5.78 11.10 8.55
CA ALA A 172 5.47 11.53 9.91
C ALA A 172 3.96 11.70 10.12
N SER A 173 3.27 12.40 9.19
CA SER A 173 1.83 12.61 9.25
C SER A 173 1.06 11.30 9.12
N PHE A 174 1.47 10.42 8.20
CA PHE A 174 0.86 9.10 8.04
C PHE A 174 0.87 8.32 9.35
N TRP A 175 2.06 8.14 9.96
CA TRP A 175 2.17 7.38 11.20
C TRP A 175 1.50 8.06 12.39
N ALA A 176 1.53 9.39 12.48
CA ALA A 176 0.83 10.12 13.55
C ALA A 176 -0.69 9.85 13.51
N VAL A 177 -1.30 9.84 12.32
CA VAL A 177 -2.72 9.52 12.13
C VAL A 177 -3.00 8.04 12.42
N VAL A 178 -2.24 7.13 11.79
CA VAL A 178 -2.40 5.67 11.95
C VAL A 178 -2.35 5.26 13.42
N CYS A 179 -1.37 5.77 14.16
CA CYS A 179 -1.17 5.43 15.56
C CYS A 179 -2.16 6.16 16.49
N GLY A 180 -2.60 7.36 16.10
CA GLY A 180 -3.56 8.18 16.84
C GLY A 180 -4.99 7.63 16.79
N ASP A 181 -5.43 7.14 15.64
CA ASP A 181 -6.82 6.71 15.40
C ASP A 181 -7.22 5.44 16.16
N ASN A 182 -6.32 4.47 16.28
CA ASN A 182 -6.63 3.19 16.91
C ASN A 182 -5.39 2.52 17.52
N SER A 183 -4.79 3.18 18.53
CA SER A 183 -3.66 2.63 19.28
C SER A 183 -3.93 1.26 19.93
N ALA A 184 -5.20 0.89 20.14
CA ALA A 184 -5.59 -0.40 20.72
C ALA A 184 -5.40 -1.58 19.74
N ALA A 185 -5.36 -1.33 18.44
CA ALA A 185 -5.08 -2.36 17.43
C ALA A 185 -3.60 -2.78 17.38
N TRP A 186 -2.73 -2.11 18.13
CA TRP A 186 -1.28 -2.30 18.07
C TRP A 186 -0.77 -2.92 19.37
N SER A 187 -0.21 -4.13 19.28
CA SER A 187 0.45 -4.78 20.43
C SER A 187 1.62 -3.94 20.93
N ARG A 188 1.85 -3.95 22.24
CA ARG A 188 3.03 -3.35 22.89
C ARG A 188 4.17 -4.35 23.09
N ASP A 189 3.91 -5.60 22.78
CA ASP A 189 4.87 -6.69 22.86
C ASP A 189 5.57 -6.87 21.49
N PRO A 190 6.88 -6.60 21.38
CA PRO A 190 7.65 -6.81 20.15
C PRO A 190 7.59 -8.26 19.64
N GLU A 191 7.44 -9.23 20.54
CA GLU A 191 7.44 -10.66 20.20
C GLU A 191 6.21 -11.05 19.35
N THR A 192 5.09 -10.36 19.55
CA THR A 192 3.91 -10.46 18.68
C THR A 192 4.27 -10.17 17.22
N TYR A 193 4.98 -9.07 16.95
CA TYR A 193 5.35 -8.69 15.59
C TYR A 193 6.40 -9.63 15.00
N ARG A 194 7.36 -10.10 15.81
CA ARG A 194 8.37 -11.07 15.36
C ARG A 194 7.71 -12.36 14.87
N ARG A 195 6.78 -12.91 15.66
CA ARG A 195 6.03 -14.12 15.29
C ARG A 195 5.20 -13.89 14.04
N ASP A 196 4.39 -12.84 14.02
CA ASP A 196 3.50 -12.54 12.89
C ASP A 196 4.30 -12.32 11.59
N ALA A 197 5.45 -11.61 11.64
CA ALA A 197 6.30 -11.39 10.47
C ALA A 197 6.91 -12.69 9.92
N ILE A 198 7.32 -13.63 10.78
CA ILE A 198 7.84 -14.94 10.33
C ILE A 198 6.73 -15.79 9.70
N GLU A 199 5.56 -15.82 10.34
CA GLU A 199 4.39 -16.55 9.85
C GLU A 199 3.91 -16.01 8.50
N ASP A 200 3.73 -14.69 8.41
CA ASP A 200 3.22 -14.04 7.21
C ASP A 200 4.24 -14.00 6.08
N LYS A 201 5.56 -13.98 6.35
CA LYS A 201 6.58 -14.17 5.30
C LYS A 201 6.44 -15.53 4.60
N GLY A 202 6.10 -16.57 5.35
CA GLY A 202 5.88 -17.90 4.80
C GLY A 202 4.60 -18.00 3.96
N ARG A 203 3.55 -17.24 4.31
CA ARG A 203 2.27 -17.22 3.60
C ARG A 203 2.24 -16.28 2.41
N TYR A 204 2.85 -15.11 2.57
CA TYR A 204 2.85 -13.99 1.63
C TYR A 204 4.30 -13.53 1.38
N PRO A 205 5.07 -14.24 0.55
CA PRO A 205 6.49 -13.97 0.34
C PRO A 205 6.81 -12.56 -0.17
N LEU A 206 5.87 -11.91 -0.88
CA LEU A 206 6.12 -10.60 -1.45
C LEU A 206 6.14 -9.51 -0.38
N PHE A 207 5.22 -9.54 0.59
CA PHE A 207 5.02 -8.40 1.49
C PHE A 207 4.61 -8.75 2.94
N GLY A 208 4.52 -10.04 3.28
CA GLY A 208 4.05 -10.52 4.59
C GLY A 208 4.91 -10.08 5.78
N ASP A 209 6.23 -10.20 5.66
CA ASP A 209 7.15 -9.72 6.68
C ASP A 209 7.06 -8.20 6.88
N PHE A 210 6.99 -7.43 5.79
CA PHE A 210 6.83 -5.99 5.87
C PHE A 210 5.51 -5.60 6.54
N ALA A 211 4.38 -6.21 6.13
CA ALA A 211 3.06 -5.86 6.65
C ALA A 211 2.94 -6.14 8.16
N SER A 212 3.52 -7.24 8.62
CA SER A 212 3.38 -7.71 10.00
C SER A 212 4.52 -7.31 10.94
N SER A 213 5.60 -6.70 10.41
CA SER A 213 6.71 -6.19 11.23
C SER A 213 6.27 -5.05 12.17
N ILE A 214 7.10 -4.82 13.19
CA ILE A 214 6.87 -3.79 14.20
C ILE A 214 6.81 -2.41 13.56
N LYS A 215 5.80 -1.61 13.94
CA LYS A 215 5.57 -0.25 13.45
C LYS A 215 5.72 0.77 14.57
N PRO A 216 5.89 2.08 14.26
CA PRO A 216 5.97 3.13 15.27
C PRO A 216 4.83 3.11 16.30
N CYS A 217 3.65 2.63 15.90
CA CYS A 217 2.47 2.55 16.75
C CYS A 217 2.62 1.65 17.98
N ALA A 218 3.53 0.66 17.95
CA ALA A 218 3.86 -0.15 19.13
C ALA A 218 4.45 0.69 20.28
N PHE A 219 5.01 1.87 19.95
CA PHE A 219 5.66 2.79 20.90
C PHE A 219 4.90 4.11 21.08
N TRP A 220 3.80 4.31 20.35
CA TRP A 220 3.02 5.55 20.39
C TRP A 220 2.20 5.71 21.68
N GLY A 221 1.82 6.93 22.06
CA GLY A 221 0.88 7.13 23.17
C GLY A 221 -0.47 6.43 22.96
N LYS A 222 -1.30 6.36 24.00
CA LYS A 222 -2.70 5.97 23.83
C LYS A 222 -3.43 7.02 22.99
N SER A 223 -4.33 6.56 22.14
CA SER A 223 -5.26 7.40 21.39
C SER A 223 -5.99 8.35 22.33
N ALA A 224 -6.21 9.60 21.90
CA ALA A 224 -6.94 10.59 22.68
C ALA A 224 -8.38 10.13 22.96
N GLU A 225 -8.98 9.43 21.99
CA GLU A 225 -10.33 8.88 22.07
C GLU A 225 -10.32 7.40 21.62
N PRO A 226 -11.24 6.56 22.13
CA PRO A 226 -11.44 5.21 21.60
C PRO A 226 -11.87 5.25 20.13
N ALA A 227 -11.49 4.22 19.35
CA ALA A 227 -11.95 4.09 17.97
C ALA A 227 -13.49 4.06 17.90
N THR A 228 -14.04 4.81 16.95
CA THR A 228 -15.50 4.94 16.80
C THR A 228 -16.11 3.62 16.30
N VAL A 229 -17.09 3.11 17.04
CA VAL A 229 -17.89 1.98 16.58
C VAL A 229 -18.92 2.48 15.56
N VAL A 230 -18.68 2.18 14.28
CA VAL A 230 -19.59 2.53 13.19
C VAL A 230 -20.80 1.56 13.19
N LYS A 231 -21.99 2.10 13.44
CA LYS A 231 -23.28 1.41 13.49
C LYS A 231 -24.44 2.39 13.27
N ASN A 232 -24.55 2.95 12.07
CA ASN A 232 -25.61 3.89 11.72
C ASN A 232 -26.38 3.42 10.47
N LYS A 233 -27.43 4.15 10.09
CA LYS A 233 -28.29 3.86 8.92
C LYS A 233 -28.20 4.94 7.84
N VAL A 234 -27.15 5.75 7.86
CA VAL A 234 -26.95 6.80 6.84
C VAL A 234 -26.69 6.10 5.51
N GLY A 235 -27.45 6.47 4.48
CA GLY A 235 -27.23 5.94 3.14
C GLY A 235 -25.89 6.42 2.57
N SER A 236 -25.09 5.47 2.09
CA SER A 236 -23.85 5.71 1.36
C SER A 236 -23.77 4.79 0.14
N LEU A 237 -23.03 5.22 -0.89
CA LEU A 237 -22.62 4.37 -1.99
C LEU A 237 -21.20 3.88 -1.71
N VAL A 238 -21.03 2.57 -1.55
CA VAL A 238 -19.69 1.95 -1.47
C VAL A 238 -19.29 1.52 -2.88
N VAL A 239 -18.15 2.04 -3.34
CA VAL A 239 -17.52 1.64 -4.61
C VAL A 239 -16.31 0.79 -4.26
N GLN A 240 -16.19 -0.38 -4.88
CA GLN A 240 -15.15 -1.34 -4.53
C GLN A 240 -14.68 -2.08 -5.78
N ASN A 241 -13.38 -2.01 -6.05
CA ASN A 241 -12.75 -2.86 -7.04
C ASN A 241 -12.54 -4.26 -6.43
N GLU A 242 -12.93 -5.30 -7.18
CA GLU A 242 -12.80 -6.71 -6.79
C GLU A 242 -11.34 -7.10 -6.53
N TRP A 243 -10.39 -6.44 -7.21
CA TRP A 243 -8.96 -6.76 -7.20
C TRP A 243 -8.09 -5.72 -6.49
N ASP A 244 -8.70 -4.83 -5.70
CA ASP A 244 -7.98 -3.88 -4.87
C ASP A 244 -7.08 -4.62 -3.85
N SER A 245 -5.76 -4.42 -3.94
CA SER A 245 -4.79 -5.07 -3.05
C SER A 245 -4.62 -4.37 -1.70
N GLN A 246 -5.21 -3.19 -1.52
CA GLN A 246 -4.99 -2.32 -0.36
C GLN A 246 -6.20 -2.30 0.57
N THR A 247 -7.37 -2.23 -0.04
CA THR A 247 -8.68 -2.25 0.57
C THR A 247 -9.48 -3.31 -0.14
N PRO A 248 -9.22 -4.60 0.16
CA PRO A 248 -9.75 -5.71 -0.64
C PRO A 248 -11.26 -5.81 -0.54
N LEU A 249 -11.89 -6.51 -1.48
CA LEU A 249 -13.35 -6.65 -1.54
C LEU A 249 -14.02 -7.01 -0.19
N PRO A 250 -13.48 -7.91 0.66
CA PRO A 250 -14.05 -8.19 1.98
C PRO A 250 -14.10 -6.96 2.90
N SER A 251 -13.17 -6.02 2.75
CA SER A 251 -13.15 -4.75 3.47
C SER A 251 -14.34 -3.86 3.08
N GLY A 252 -14.61 -3.72 1.78
CA GLY A 252 -15.77 -2.98 1.29
C GLY A 252 -17.10 -3.64 1.66
N GLN A 253 -17.16 -4.97 1.61
CA GLN A 253 -18.34 -5.72 2.08
C GLN A 253 -18.58 -5.52 3.59
N ALA A 254 -17.52 -5.50 4.39
CA ALA A 254 -17.61 -5.27 5.83
C ALA A 254 -18.05 -3.84 6.19
N LEU A 255 -17.64 -2.83 5.41
CA LEU A 255 -18.12 -1.45 5.61
C LEU A 255 -19.60 -1.29 5.24
N HIS A 256 -20.07 -2.03 4.22
CA HIS A 256 -21.45 -2.00 3.77
C HIS A 256 -22.43 -2.74 4.71
N ALA A 257 -21.97 -3.82 5.36
CA ALA A 257 -22.79 -4.71 6.19
C ALA A 257 -23.23 -4.09 7.53
#